data_AF-A0A949QB01-F1
#
_entry.id   AF-A0A949QB01-F1
#
_cell.length_a   1.000
_cell.length_b   1.000
_cell.length_c   1.000
_cell.angle_alpha   90.00
_cell.angle_beta   90.00
_cell.angle_gamma   90.00
#
_symmetry.space_group_name_H-M   'P 1'
#
loop_
_entity.id
_entity.type
_entity.pdbx_description
1 polymer ?
#
loop_
_entity_poly.entity_id
_entity_poly.type
_entity_poly.pdbx_seq_one_letter_code
_entity_poly.pdbx_strand_id
1 'polypeptide(L)'
;MSLLGFNEAYYLAAKLHALQADSKTSSEWGVKNIDDLKVALAENGFTAETHYMTWGWQEHLVPNEYFNADEYSLNKATQLYHDSPDIYPSIAAAEAAFKAAWPGDVYQHYIEYGISEGISPSNSNVSNSNAEPLVITATGVQGFDETYYLGVKLKSLQAQFSEWVVKDTADLKTALADAGFTPETHYMTWGWQEHLAPNEYFNAAEYARAVATNRYNESLFNHTNTYASIDAAEAAFKAEYTGDMYQHYLQDGSAKDINPSNSFDASFYYASKLVQLQADNATKAEWSTKTVDDVKAAILGNGMTALSHYEMYGKTEGVAV
;
A
#
# COMPACT_ATOMS: atom_id res chain seq x y z
N MET A 1 22.34 7.24 11.90
CA MET A 1 20.98 7.68 11.52
C MET A 1 20.09 6.47 11.68
N SER A 2 18.92 6.61 12.29
CA SER A 2 17.95 5.52 12.38
C SER A 2 17.35 5.27 11.01
N LEU A 3 17.33 4.02 10.57
CA LEU A 3 16.68 3.58 9.35
C LEU A 3 15.18 3.86 9.45
N LEU A 4 14.69 4.75 8.58
CA LEU A 4 13.29 5.16 8.57
C LEU A 4 12.39 3.94 8.42
N GLY A 5 11.37 3.80 9.27
CA GLY A 5 10.40 2.71 9.19
C GLY A 5 10.90 1.34 9.67
N PHE A 6 12.10 1.24 10.26
CA PHE A 6 12.59 -0.03 10.82
C PHE A 6 11.79 -0.46 12.06
N ASN A 7 11.27 -1.69 12.05
CA ASN A 7 10.57 -2.31 13.17
C ASN A 7 11.48 -3.35 13.83
N GLU A 8 12.12 -2.98 14.94
CA GLU A 8 13.06 -3.85 15.67
C GLU A 8 12.41 -5.17 16.11
N ALA A 9 11.17 -5.12 16.62
CA ALA A 9 10.50 -6.31 17.13
C ALA A 9 10.21 -7.32 16.01
N TYR A 10 9.68 -6.83 14.88
CA TYR A 10 9.45 -7.63 13.69
C TYR A 10 10.76 -8.25 13.17
N TYR A 11 11.79 -7.43 13.00
CA TYR A 11 13.07 -7.87 12.48
C TYR A 11 13.71 -8.95 13.35
N LEU A 12 13.72 -8.75 14.68
CA LEU A 12 14.28 -9.73 15.61
C LEU A 12 13.49 -11.04 15.61
N ALA A 13 12.17 -11.00 15.49
CA ALA A 13 11.35 -12.20 15.35
C ALA A 13 11.70 -12.96 14.06
N ALA A 14 11.78 -12.27 12.92
CA ALA A 14 12.15 -12.87 11.64
C ALA A 14 13.56 -13.47 11.65
N LYS A 15 14.54 -12.74 12.22
CA LYS A 15 15.92 -13.22 12.35
C LYS A 15 16.02 -14.44 13.27
N LEU A 16 15.33 -14.43 14.42
CA LEU A 16 15.30 -15.56 15.33
C LEU A 16 14.71 -16.79 14.64
N HIS A 17 13.58 -16.62 13.94
CA HIS A 17 12.96 -17.70 13.19
C HIS A 17 13.91 -18.27 12.12
N ALA A 18 14.62 -17.41 11.37
CA ALA A 18 15.61 -17.85 10.38
C ALA A 18 16.74 -18.69 11.03
N LEU A 19 17.26 -18.24 12.18
CA LEU A 19 18.30 -18.98 12.93
C LEU A 19 17.79 -20.32 13.48
N GLN A 20 16.53 -20.39 13.88
CA GLN A 20 15.90 -21.62 14.37
C GLN A 20 15.58 -22.60 13.24
N ALA A 21 15.27 -22.09 12.06
CA ALA A 21 14.94 -22.90 10.89
C ALA A 21 16.18 -23.42 10.14
N ASP A 22 17.32 -22.72 10.18
CA ASP A 22 18.54 -23.17 9.50
C ASP A 22 19.17 -24.36 10.24
N SER A 23 19.30 -25.49 9.53
CA SER A 23 19.96 -26.72 9.98
C SER A 23 21.34 -26.53 10.63
N LYS A 24 22.08 -25.47 10.27
CA LYS A 24 23.41 -25.17 10.80
C LYS A 24 23.36 -24.52 12.18
N THR A 25 22.31 -23.75 12.47
CA THR A 25 22.18 -22.95 13.69
C THR A 25 21.08 -23.46 14.62
N SER A 26 20.15 -24.29 14.13
CA SER A 26 18.97 -24.76 14.87
C SER A 26 19.32 -25.52 16.15
N SER A 27 20.43 -26.25 16.19
CA SER A 27 20.89 -26.96 17.40
C SER A 27 21.25 -26.02 18.56
N GLU A 28 21.71 -24.80 18.25
CA GLU A 28 22.03 -23.77 19.23
C GLU A 28 20.83 -22.85 19.48
N TRP A 29 20.11 -22.47 18.42
CA TRP A 29 19.08 -21.44 18.46
C TRP A 29 17.67 -21.95 18.74
N GLY A 30 17.42 -23.25 18.58
CA GLY A 30 16.10 -23.86 18.75
C GLY A 30 15.49 -23.70 20.15
N VAL A 31 16.30 -23.41 21.18
CA VAL A 31 15.85 -23.15 22.55
C VAL A 31 15.98 -21.68 22.98
N LYS A 32 16.60 -20.85 22.15
CA LYS A 32 16.86 -19.43 22.43
C LYS A 32 15.65 -18.56 22.09
N ASN A 33 15.56 -17.40 22.71
CA ASN A 33 14.50 -16.43 22.49
C ASN A 33 15.05 -15.08 21.95
N ILE A 34 14.18 -14.07 21.86
CA ILE A 34 14.54 -12.74 21.33
C ILE A 34 15.57 -12.03 22.22
N ASP A 35 15.52 -12.19 23.54
CA ASP A 35 16.50 -11.57 24.44
C ASP A 35 17.88 -12.19 24.25
N ASP A 36 17.96 -13.51 24.05
CA ASP A 36 19.21 -14.19 23.70
C ASP A 36 19.77 -13.67 22.36
N LEU A 37 18.90 -13.43 21.37
CA LEU A 37 19.29 -12.84 20.09
C LEU A 37 19.85 -11.42 20.25
N LYS A 38 19.18 -10.58 21.06
CA LYS A 38 19.66 -9.22 21.35
C LYS A 38 21.04 -9.23 21.99
N VAL A 39 21.27 -10.13 22.95
CA VAL A 39 22.59 -10.29 23.59
C VAL A 39 23.63 -10.72 22.56
N ALA A 40 23.34 -11.73 21.74
CA ALA A 40 24.28 -12.21 20.73
C ALA A 40 24.64 -11.14 19.69
N LEU A 41 23.67 -10.33 19.23
CA LEU A 41 23.92 -9.20 18.34
C LEU A 41 24.83 -8.17 19.02
N ALA A 42 24.55 -7.81 20.27
CA ALA A 42 25.33 -6.84 21.02
C ALA A 42 26.76 -7.32 21.30
N GLU A 43 26.96 -8.60 21.61
CA GLU A 43 28.30 -9.21 21.76
C GLU A 43 29.14 -9.14 20.48
N ASN A 44 28.48 -9.13 19.31
CA ASN A 44 29.11 -8.94 18.01
C ASN A 44 29.13 -7.47 17.55
N GLY A 45 28.77 -6.53 18.43
CA GLY A 45 28.83 -5.09 18.17
C GLY A 45 27.68 -4.55 17.29
N PHE A 46 26.57 -5.27 17.18
CA PHE A 46 25.42 -4.86 16.37
C PHE A 46 24.18 -4.56 17.24
N THR A 47 23.46 -3.52 16.84
CA THR A 47 22.01 -3.43 17.09
C THR A 47 21.25 -4.21 16.02
N ALA A 48 19.96 -4.50 16.26
CA ALA A 48 19.07 -5.11 15.25
C ALA A 48 19.10 -4.34 13.92
N GLU A 49 18.99 -3.01 13.98
CA GLU A 49 19.00 -2.12 12.82
C GLU A 49 20.33 -2.17 12.07
N THR A 50 21.46 -2.05 12.78
CA THR A 50 22.78 -2.09 12.14
C THR A 50 23.09 -3.46 11.56
N HIS A 51 22.61 -4.54 12.18
CA HIS A 51 22.71 -5.88 11.62
C HIS A 51 21.87 -6.00 10.35
N TYR A 52 20.64 -5.47 10.33
CA TYR A 52 19.83 -5.43 9.11
C TYR A 52 20.56 -4.71 7.97
N MET A 53 21.03 -3.48 8.20
CA MET A 53 21.70 -2.68 7.17
C MET A 53 22.99 -3.34 6.64
N THR A 54 23.67 -4.11 7.47
CA THR A 54 24.95 -4.75 7.09
C THR A 54 24.73 -6.10 6.42
N TRP A 55 23.84 -6.93 6.97
CA TRP A 55 23.69 -8.34 6.60
C TRP A 55 22.25 -8.78 6.42
N GLY A 56 21.30 -8.27 7.21
CA GLY A 56 19.95 -8.78 7.22
C GLY A 56 19.26 -8.77 5.86
N TRP A 57 19.42 -7.71 5.07
CA TRP A 57 18.84 -7.67 3.71
C TRP A 57 19.44 -8.73 2.77
N GLN A 58 20.73 -9.09 2.94
CA GLN A 58 21.39 -10.16 2.18
C GLN A 58 20.90 -11.55 2.61
N GLU A 59 20.40 -11.66 3.83
CA GLU A 59 19.74 -12.86 4.35
C GLU A 59 18.26 -12.94 3.95
N HIS A 60 17.81 -12.05 3.05
CA HIS A 60 16.40 -11.91 2.66
C HIS A 60 15.46 -11.57 3.83
N LEU A 61 16.00 -10.98 4.90
CA LEU A 61 15.19 -10.40 5.97
C LEU A 61 14.74 -9.00 5.56
N VAL A 62 13.56 -8.60 6.02
CA VAL A 62 12.96 -7.30 5.72
C VAL A 62 12.90 -6.43 6.98
N PRO A 63 12.93 -5.10 6.85
CA PRO A 63 13.12 -4.16 7.96
C PRO A 63 11.86 -3.96 8.80
N ASN A 64 10.69 -4.27 8.23
CA ASN A 64 9.38 -4.21 8.86
C ASN A 64 8.42 -5.13 8.10
N GLU A 65 7.21 -5.31 8.64
CA GLU A 65 6.18 -6.18 8.05
C GLU A 65 5.57 -5.66 6.75
N TYR A 66 5.82 -4.39 6.39
CA TYR A 66 5.18 -3.68 5.29
C TYR A 66 6.06 -3.60 4.04
N PHE A 67 7.33 -3.99 4.11
CA PHE A 67 8.25 -3.93 2.99
C PHE A 67 8.52 -5.31 2.43
N ASN A 68 8.26 -5.50 1.13
CA ASN A 68 8.60 -6.71 0.41
C ASN A 68 9.55 -6.35 -0.73
N ALA A 69 10.80 -6.82 -0.62
CA ALA A 69 11.88 -6.51 -1.56
C ALA A 69 11.56 -6.90 -3.00
N ASP A 70 10.92 -8.05 -3.22
CA ASP A 70 10.59 -8.55 -4.55
C ASP A 70 9.40 -7.79 -5.14
N GLU A 71 8.37 -7.51 -4.34
CA GLU A 71 7.22 -6.72 -4.79
C GLU A 71 7.58 -5.27 -5.08
N TYR A 72 8.38 -4.65 -4.22
CA TYR A 72 8.88 -3.30 -4.47
C TYR A 72 9.68 -3.25 -5.79
N SER A 73 10.54 -4.24 -6.01
CA SER A 73 11.31 -4.36 -7.26
C SER A 73 10.41 -4.49 -8.48
N LEU A 74 9.34 -5.28 -8.37
CA LEU A 74 8.35 -5.46 -9.45
C LEU A 74 7.51 -4.20 -9.69
N ASN A 75 7.12 -3.49 -8.64
CA ASN A 75 6.40 -2.22 -8.75
C ASN A 75 7.28 -1.16 -9.42
N LYS A 76 8.57 -1.08 -9.04
CA LYS A 76 9.55 -0.21 -9.71
C LYS A 76 9.73 -0.59 -11.18
N ALA A 77 9.83 -1.88 -11.48
CA ALA A 77 9.92 -2.37 -12.84
C ALA A 77 8.69 -2.02 -13.68
N THR A 78 7.50 -2.10 -13.08
CA THR A 78 6.24 -1.74 -13.73
C THR A 78 6.21 -0.26 -14.07
N GLN A 79 6.60 0.61 -13.13
CA GLN A 79 6.76 2.04 -13.39
C GLN A 79 7.75 2.30 -14.54
N LEU A 80 8.95 1.71 -14.49
CA LEU A 80 9.98 1.86 -15.52
C LEU A 80 9.48 1.44 -16.91
N TYR A 81 8.77 0.31 -17.00
CA TYR A 81 8.16 -0.16 -18.24
C TYR A 81 7.09 0.79 -18.76
N HIS A 82 6.24 1.33 -17.89
CA HIS A 82 5.19 2.27 -18.27
C HIS A 82 5.74 3.63 -18.72
N ASP A 83 6.75 4.15 -18.03
CA ASP A 83 7.37 5.44 -18.34
C ASP A 83 8.25 5.37 -19.59
N SER A 84 8.74 4.18 -19.95
CA SER A 84 9.68 3.99 -21.05
C SER A 84 9.52 2.62 -21.75
N PRO A 85 8.36 2.38 -22.41
CA PRO A 85 8.07 1.09 -23.04
C PRO A 85 8.97 0.78 -24.24
N ASP A 86 9.54 1.81 -24.89
CA ASP A 86 10.51 1.63 -25.98
C ASP A 86 11.90 1.19 -25.49
N ILE A 87 12.19 1.38 -24.20
CA ILE A 87 13.47 1.02 -23.58
C ILE A 87 13.39 -0.38 -22.99
N TYR A 88 12.27 -0.68 -22.32
CA TYR A 88 12.07 -1.96 -21.65
C TYR A 88 11.09 -2.83 -22.43
N PRO A 89 11.54 -3.93 -23.07
CA PRO A 89 10.67 -4.78 -23.89
C PRO A 89 9.63 -5.57 -23.07
N SER A 90 9.80 -5.62 -21.75
CA SER A 90 8.85 -6.22 -20.80
C SER A 90 9.12 -5.73 -19.38
N ILE A 91 8.15 -5.92 -18.48
CA ILE A 91 8.33 -5.67 -17.04
C ILE A 91 9.49 -6.50 -16.49
N ALA A 92 9.64 -7.77 -16.90
CA ALA A 92 10.77 -8.61 -16.48
C ALA A 92 12.13 -8.03 -16.92
N ALA A 93 12.20 -7.42 -18.11
CA ALA A 93 13.42 -6.74 -18.56
C ALA A 93 13.68 -5.45 -17.76
N ALA A 94 12.64 -4.70 -17.41
CA ALA A 94 12.74 -3.54 -16.52
C ALA A 94 13.20 -3.94 -15.10
N GLU A 95 12.69 -5.06 -14.57
CA GLU A 95 13.06 -5.57 -13.25
C GLU A 95 14.53 -6.01 -13.22
N ALA A 96 14.96 -6.75 -14.24
CA ALA A 96 16.36 -7.15 -14.38
C ALA A 96 17.28 -5.92 -14.50
N ALA A 97 16.87 -4.90 -15.25
CA ALA A 97 17.62 -3.66 -15.38
C ALA A 97 17.68 -2.88 -14.06
N PHE A 98 16.57 -2.81 -13.31
CA PHE A 98 16.52 -2.20 -11.99
C PHE A 98 17.45 -2.91 -11.01
N LYS A 99 17.35 -4.23 -10.88
CA LYS A 99 18.22 -5.03 -9.98
C LYS A 99 19.70 -4.93 -10.36
N ALA A 100 20.01 -4.76 -11.66
CA ALA A 100 21.38 -4.53 -12.11
C ALA A 100 21.89 -3.12 -11.78
N ALA A 101 21.02 -2.10 -11.86
CA ALA A 101 21.36 -0.72 -11.53
C ALA A 101 21.46 -0.50 -10.00
N TRP A 102 20.70 -1.26 -9.21
CA TRP A 102 20.69 -1.21 -7.75
C TRP A 102 21.02 -2.58 -7.14
N PRO A 103 22.31 -2.95 -7.02
CA PRO A 103 22.72 -4.23 -6.44
C PRO A 103 22.65 -4.27 -4.90
N GLY A 104 22.30 -3.15 -4.26
CA GLY A 104 22.26 -3.00 -2.81
C GLY A 104 20.89 -3.33 -2.21
N ASP A 105 20.74 -2.99 -0.93
CA ASP A 105 19.47 -3.08 -0.23
C ASP A 105 18.38 -2.27 -0.94
N VAL A 106 17.38 -2.95 -1.49
CA VAL A 106 16.26 -2.31 -2.20
C VAL A 106 15.39 -1.48 -1.26
N TYR A 107 15.45 -1.69 0.05
CA TYR A 107 14.78 -0.83 1.01
C TYR A 107 15.39 0.58 1.05
N GLN A 108 16.70 0.70 0.84
CA GLN A 108 17.35 2.00 0.69
C GLN A 108 16.84 2.72 -0.56
N HIS A 109 16.67 2.01 -1.67
CA HIS A 109 16.08 2.61 -2.88
C HIS A 109 14.65 3.10 -2.61
N TYR A 110 13.84 2.32 -1.87
CA TYR A 110 12.51 2.76 -1.48
C TYR A 110 12.53 4.04 -0.66
N ILE A 111 13.38 4.12 0.37
CA ILE A 111 13.49 5.32 1.21
C ILE A 111 13.99 6.53 0.40
N GLU A 112 15.00 6.34 -0.45
CA GLU A 112 15.63 7.43 -1.19
C GLU A 112 14.78 7.95 -2.36
N TYR A 113 14.12 7.04 -3.09
CA TYR A 113 13.41 7.36 -4.32
C TYR A 113 11.96 6.88 -4.30
N GLY A 114 11.73 5.62 -3.91
CA GLY A 114 10.42 4.97 -4.02
C GLY A 114 9.27 5.73 -3.38
N ILE A 115 9.48 6.31 -2.19
CA ILE A 115 8.49 7.17 -1.51
C ILE A 115 8.13 8.38 -2.39
N SER A 116 9.14 9.11 -2.86
CA SER A 116 8.91 10.31 -3.69
C SER A 116 8.34 10.01 -5.07
N GLU A 117 8.58 8.80 -5.56
CA GLU A 117 8.08 8.29 -6.84
C GLU A 117 6.68 7.67 -6.73
N GLY A 118 6.12 7.58 -5.52
CA GLY A 118 4.81 6.95 -5.28
C GLY A 118 4.83 5.47 -5.65
N ILE A 119 5.88 4.74 -5.27
CA ILE A 119 6.01 3.30 -5.54
C ILE A 119 5.76 2.54 -4.25
N SER A 120 4.69 1.75 -4.26
CA SER A 120 4.30 0.92 -3.12
C SER A 120 5.44 -0.05 -2.70
N PRO A 121 5.86 -0.05 -1.42
CA PRO A 121 6.93 -0.94 -0.89
C PRO A 121 6.52 -2.40 -0.77
N SER A 122 5.22 -2.66 -0.79
CA SER A 122 4.54 -3.95 -0.80
C SER A 122 3.14 -3.71 -1.34
N ASN A 123 2.54 -4.68 -2.01
CA ASN A 123 1.12 -4.69 -2.34
C ASN A 123 0.33 -5.69 -1.48
N SER A 124 1.01 -6.35 -0.54
CA SER A 124 0.48 -7.42 0.29
C SER A 124 1.10 -7.38 1.69
N ASN A 125 0.33 -6.98 2.70
CA ASN A 125 0.59 -7.54 4.03
C ASN A 125 0.16 -9.00 3.99
N VAL A 126 1.06 -9.93 4.35
CA VAL A 126 0.66 -11.30 4.66
C VAL A 126 -0.21 -11.19 5.92
N SER A 127 -1.53 -11.26 5.72
CA SER A 127 -2.55 -10.81 6.69
C SER A 127 -2.33 -11.33 8.12
N ASN A 128 -2.53 -10.44 9.10
CA ASN A 128 -3.28 -10.82 10.30
C ASN A 128 -4.73 -11.04 9.85
N SER A 129 -5.08 -12.27 9.53
CA SER A 129 -6.36 -12.70 8.93
C SER A 129 -7.61 -12.51 9.82
N ASN A 130 -7.53 -11.73 10.89
CA ASN A 130 -8.57 -11.59 11.91
C ASN A 130 -9.11 -10.16 12.05
N ALA A 131 -8.75 -9.22 11.17
CA ALA A 131 -9.39 -7.91 11.15
C ALA A 131 -10.83 -8.05 10.63
N GLU A 132 -11.81 -7.75 11.49
CA GLU A 132 -13.22 -7.68 11.11
C GLU A 132 -13.40 -6.67 9.96
N PRO A 133 -14.21 -6.99 8.93
CA PRO A 133 -14.50 -6.03 7.86
C PRO A 133 -15.09 -4.74 8.45
N LEU A 134 -14.71 -3.61 7.88
CA LEU A 134 -15.30 -2.32 8.25
C LEU A 134 -16.81 -2.36 8.01
N VAL A 135 -17.60 -2.21 9.08
CA VAL A 135 -19.03 -1.92 8.95
C VAL A 135 -19.18 -0.43 8.62
N ILE A 136 -19.17 -0.12 7.33
CA ILE A 136 -19.34 1.25 6.84
C ILE A 136 -20.79 1.67 7.05
N THR A 137 -21.03 2.50 8.07
CA THR A 137 -22.35 3.12 8.36
C THR A 137 -22.52 4.48 7.69
N ALA A 138 -21.52 4.93 6.91
CA ALA A 138 -21.55 6.22 6.23
C ALA A 138 -22.57 6.23 5.08
N THR A 139 -23.37 7.30 4.99
CA THR A 139 -24.41 7.50 3.97
C THR A 139 -23.87 8.01 2.62
N GLY A 140 -22.60 7.76 2.31
CA GLY A 140 -21.89 8.23 1.10
C GLY A 140 -20.58 7.45 0.85
N VAL A 141 -19.97 7.69 -0.30
CA VAL A 141 -18.68 7.14 -0.73
C VAL A 141 -17.57 7.87 0.04
N GLN A 142 -17.07 7.23 1.09
CA GLN A 142 -15.95 7.77 1.87
C GLN A 142 -14.77 8.11 0.96
N GLY A 143 -14.12 9.26 1.18
CA GLY A 143 -12.98 9.66 0.35
C GLY A 143 -13.33 10.05 -1.09
N PHE A 144 -14.60 10.29 -1.42
CA PHE A 144 -14.98 10.84 -2.73
C PHE A 144 -14.53 12.31 -2.84
N ASP A 145 -13.72 12.61 -3.86
CA ASP A 145 -13.30 13.97 -4.20
C ASP A 145 -14.13 14.46 -5.40
N GLU A 146 -15.12 15.31 -5.14
CA GLU A 146 -16.00 15.87 -6.17
C GLU A 146 -15.22 16.63 -7.26
N THR A 147 -14.20 17.40 -6.86
CA THR A 147 -13.44 18.23 -7.78
C THR A 147 -12.62 17.36 -8.73
N TYR A 148 -11.93 16.36 -8.18
CA TYR A 148 -11.21 15.37 -8.96
C TYR A 148 -12.16 14.61 -9.91
N TYR A 149 -13.26 14.09 -9.38
CA TYR A 149 -14.19 13.26 -10.15
C TYR A 149 -14.80 14.03 -11.34
N LEU A 150 -15.28 15.26 -11.09
CA LEU A 150 -15.78 16.13 -12.17
C LEU A 150 -14.71 16.41 -13.22
N GLY A 151 -13.45 16.60 -12.79
CA GLY A 151 -12.32 16.78 -13.69
C GLY A 151 -12.08 15.59 -14.62
N VAL A 152 -12.04 14.36 -14.08
CA VAL A 152 -11.81 13.16 -14.90
C VAL A 152 -13.02 12.81 -15.77
N LYS A 153 -14.25 12.97 -15.27
CA LYS A 153 -15.48 12.76 -16.06
C LYS A 153 -15.58 13.76 -17.21
N LEU A 154 -15.25 15.04 -16.98
CA LEU A 154 -15.25 16.06 -18.03
C LEU A 154 -14.25 15.70 -19.13
N LYS A 155 -13.02 15.31 -18.77
CA LYS A 155 -12.00 14.87 -19.73
C LYS A 155 -12.50 13.68 -20.57
N SER A 156 -13.16 12.72 -19.94
CA SER A 156 -13.75 11.56 -20.64
C SER A 156 -14.83 11.98 -21.66
N LEU A 157 -15.70 12.93 -21.30
CA LEU A 157 -16.73 13.46 -22.20
C LEU A 157 -16.11 14.27 -23.35
N GLN A 158 -15.15 15.14 -23.06
CA GLN A 158 -14.45 15.96 -24.06
C GLN A 158 -13.70 15.12 -25.10
N ALA A 159 -13.19 13.96 -24.70
CA ALA A 159 -12.52 13.03 -25.60
C ALA A 159 -13.48 12.35 -26.60
N GLN A 160 -14.76 12.24 -26.27
CA GLN A 160 -15.75 11.47 -27.03
C GLN A 160 -16.76 12.35 -27.77
N PHE A 161 -17.01 13.56 -27.26
CA PHE A 161 -18.14 14.39 -27.67
C PHE A 161 -17.70 15.84 -27.92
N SER A 162 -17.79 16.27 -29.18
CA SER A 162 -17.32 17.60 -29.61
C SER A 162 -18.02 18.77 -28.90
N GLU A 163 -19.29 18.59 -28.52
CA GLU A 163 -20.08 19.58 -27.80
C GLU A 163 -19.58 19.84 -26.37
N TRP A 164 -18.82 18.90 -25.80
CA TRP A 164 -18.23 19.02 -24.46
C TRP A 164 -16.89 19.75 -24.44
N VAL A 165 -16.21 19.90 -25.59
CA VAL A 165 -14.87 20.52 -25.67
C VAL A 165 -14.86 21.96 -25.15
N VAL A 166 -15.96 22.69 -25.30
CA VAL A 166 -16.10 24.07 -24.82
C VAL A 166 -16.72 24.19 -23.42
N LYS A 167 -17.03 23.05 -22.79
CA LYS A 167 -17.70 22.95 -21.50
C LYS A 167 -16.70 22.79 -20.37
N ASP A 168 -17.08 23.26 -19.19
CA ASP A 168 -16.28 23.13 -17.97
C ASP A 168 -16.95 22.22 -16.92
N THR A 169 -16.35 22.13 -15.73
CA THR A 169 -16.86 21.27 -14.65
C THR A 169 -18.17 21.81 -14.05
N ALA A 170 -18.45 23.11 -14.18
CA ALA A 170 -19.73 23.69 -13.75
C ALA A 170 -20.86 23.29 -14.72
N ASP A 171 -20.61 23.35 -16.04
CA ASP A 171 -21.53 22.82 -17.05
C ASP A 171 -21.83 21.33 -16.81
N LEU A 172 -20.79 20.52 -16.55
CA LEU A 172 -20.95 19.10 -16.24
C LEU A 172 -21.80 18.88 -14.99
N LYS A 173 -21.52 19.64 -13.91
CA LYS A 173 -22.28 19.52 -12.67
C LYS A 173 -23.76 19.87 -12.88
N THR A 174 -24.07 20.89 -13.69
CA THR A 174 -25.44 21.20 -14.09
C THR A 174 -26.07 20.07 -14.90
N ALA A 175 -25.37 19.51 -15.88
CA ALA A 175 -25.89 18.42 -16.70
C ALA A 175 -26.19 17.14 -15.87
N LEU A 176 -25.34 16.82 -14.89
CA LEU A 176 -25.59 15.72 -13.95
C LEU A 176 -26.84 16.00 -13.10
N ALA A 177 -26.98 17.21 -12.58
CA ALA A 177 -28.14 17.61 -11.79
C ALA A 177 -29.44 17.57 -12.60
N ASP A 178 -29.41 18.03 -13.86
CA ASP A 178 -30.55 17.96 -14.79
C ASP A 178 -30.94 16.50 -15.11
N ALA A 179 -29.97 15.58 -15.09
CA ALA A 179 -30.18 14.14 -15.20
C ALA A 179 -30.56 13.47 -13.86
N GLY A 180 -30.69 14.22 -12.76
CA GLY A 180 -31.09 13.72 -11.45
C GLY A 180 -29.96 13.12 -10.61
N PHE A 181 -28.71 13.42 -10.92
CA PHE A 181 -27.53 12.90 -10.20
C PHE A 181 -26.74 14.01 -9.50
N THR A 182 -26.17 13.69 -8.34
CA THR A 182 -24.98 14.37 -7.85
C THR A 182 -23.74 13.71 -8.49
N PRO A 183 -22.56 14.34 -8.46
CA PRO A 183 -21.34 13.70 -8.95
C PRO A 183 -21.07 12.35 -8.26
N GLU A 184 -21.29 12.29 -6.95
CA GLU A 184 -21.14 11.07 -6.15
C GLU A 184 -22.15 9.98 -6.54
N THR A 185 -23.44 10.31 -6.67
CA THR A 185 -24.45 9.30 -7.07
C THR A 185 -24.28 8.86 -8.52
N HIS A 186 -23.77 9.73 -9.39
CA HIS A 186 -23.35 9.33 -10.73
C HIS A 186 -22.16 8.37 -10.66
N TYR A 187 -21.15 8.63 -9.82
CA TYR A 187 -20.03 7.70 -9.63
C TYR A 187 -20.52 6.31 -9.21
N MET A 188 -21.35 6.23 -8.16
CA MET A 188 -21.89 4.97 -7.64
C MET A 188 -22.70 4.18 -8.67
N THR A 189 -23.39 4.89 -9.57
CA THR A 189 -24.28 4.27 -10.55
C THR A 189 -23.55 3.89 -11.84
N TRP A 190 -22.70 4.79 -12.34
CA TRP A 190 -22.10 4.69 -13.68
C TRP A 190 -20.60 4.96 -13.69
N GLY A 191 -20.09 5.89 -12.86
CA GLY A 191 -18.70 6.32 -12.94
C GLY A 191 -17.67 5.20 -12.83
N TRP A 192 -17.85 4.26 -11.90
CA TRP A 192 -16.94 3.12 -11.78
C TRP A 192 -17.00 2.18 -13.00
N GLN A 193 -18.17 2.04 -13.63
CA GLN A 193 -18.34 1.26 -14.88
C GLN A 193 -17.67 1.93 -16.08
N GLU A 194 -17.57 3.26 -16.03
CA GLU A 194 -16.81 4.05 -16.99
C GLU A 194 -15.30 4.05 -16.70
N HIS A 195 -14.83 3.24 -15.75
CA HIS A 195 -13.45 3.17 -15.30
C HIS A 195 -12.92 4.50 -14.72
N LEU A 196 -13.82 5.32 -14.16
CA LEU A 196 -13.44 6.54 -13.45
C LEU A 196 -13.18 6.23 -11.98
N ALA A 197 -12.16 6.86 -11.40
CA ALA A 197 -11.86 6.76 -9.97
C ALA A 197 -12.61 7.84 -9.17
N PRO A 198 -12.98 7.59 -7.91
CA PRO A 198 -13.67 8.56 -7.05
C PRO A 198 -12.74 9.64 -6.47
N ASN A 199 -11.43 9.40 -6.49
CA ASN A 199 -10.38 10.32 -6.06
C ASN A 199 -9.06 10.02 -6.77
N GLU A 200 -8.06 10.86 -6.51
CA GLU A 200 -6.73 10.83 -7.16
C GLU A 200 -5.89 9.61 -6.76
N TYR A 201 -6.15 9.03 -5.58
CA TYR A 201 -5.30 8.03 -4.94
C TYR A 201 -5.88 6.62 -5.00
N PHE A 202 -6.98 6.42 -5.75
CA PHE A 202 -7.53 5.11 -6.04
C PHE A 202 -7.40 4.77 -7.51
N ASN A 203 -6.93 3.56 -7.80
CA ASN A 203 -6.86 3.03 -9.16
C ASN A 203 -7.38 1.59 -9.17
N ALA A 204 -8.49 1.35 -9.87
CA ALA A 204 -9.14 0.04 -9.89
C ALA A 204 -8.26 -1.09 -10.44
N ALA A 205 -7.41 -0.81 -11.43
CA ALA A 205 -6.53 -1.82 -12.02
C ALA A 205 -5.37 -2.16 -11.09
N GLU A 206 -4.74 -1.15 -10.50
CA GLU A 206 -3.66 -1.34 -9.52
C GLU A 206 -4.16 -2.02 -8.25
N TYR A 207 -5.34 -1.62 -7.75
CA TYR A 207 -5.96 -2.26 -6.60
C TYR A 207 -6.31 -3.74 -6.88
N ALA A 208 -6.88 -4.06 -8.05
CA ALA A 208 -7.15 -5.45 -8.42
C ALA A 208 -5.85 -6.29 -8.48
N ARG A 209 -4.74 -5.68 -8.93
CA ARG A 209 -3.42 -6.32 -8.92
C ARG A 209 -2.89 -6.54 -7.50
N ALA A 210 -3.10 -5.59 -6.61
CA ALA A 210 -2.71 -5.70 -5.21
C ALA A 210 -3.49 -6.82 -4.50
N VAL A 211 -4.82 -6.89 -4.70
CA VAL A 211 -5.65 -8.01 -4.22
C VAL A 211 -5.17 -9.35 -4.76
N ALA A 212 -4.86 -9.44 -6.05
CA ALA A 212 -4.35 -10.65 -6.67
C ALA A 212 -3.03 -11.12 -6.05
N THR A 213 -2.13 -10.18 -5.76
CA THR A 213 -0.84 -10.48 -5.16
C THR A 213 -1.01 -10.95 -3.72
N ASN A 214 -1.87 -10.30 -2.94
CA ASN A 214 -2.20 -10.73 -1.58
C ASN A 214 -2.76 -12.16 -1.57
N ARG A 215 -3.73 -12.47 -2.44
CA ARG A 215 -4.29 -13.82 -2.58
C ARG A 215 -3.25 -14.87 -3.01
N TYR A 216 -2.36 -14.52 -3.92
CA TYR A 216 -1.27 -15.40 -4.35
C TYR A 216 -0.33 -15.71 -3.18
N ASN A 217 0.12 -14.68 -2.47
CA ASN A 217 1.00 -14.81 -1.32
C ASN A 217 0.37 -15.58 -0.17
N GLU A 218 -0.90 -15.34 0.14
CA GLU A 218 -1.65 -16.12 1.13
C GLU A 218 -1.73 -17.60 0.74
N SER A 219 -1.86 -17.91 -0.56
CA SER A 219 -1.89 -19.30 -1.04
C SER A 219 -0.54 -20.01 -0.90
N LEU A 220 0.57 -19.27 -1.05
CA LEU A 220 1.92 -19.79 -0.82
C LEU A 220 2.18 -20.00 0.66
N PHE A 221 1.86 -18.99 1.49
CA PHE A 221 2.03 -19.04 2.95
C PHE A 221 1.25 -20.20 3.58
N ASN A 222 0.00 -20.39 3.16
CA ASN A 222 -0.84 -21.47 3.65
C ASN A 222 -0.55 -22.83 2.98
N HIS A 223 0.47 -22.92 2.11
CA HIS A 223 0.87 -24.12 1.38
C HIS A 223 -0.26 -24.76 0.55
N THR A 224 -1.28 -23.98 0.18
CA THR A 224 -2.39 -24.47 -0.65
C THR A 224 -2.04 -24.46 -2.14
N ASN A 225 -1.11 -23.58 -2.55
CA ASN A 225 -0.72 -23.38 -3.94
C ASN A 225 -1.93 -23.22 -4.88
N THR A 226 -2.94 -22.49 -4.41
CA THR A 226 -4.23 -22.32 -5.10
C THR A 226 -4.05 -21.68 -6.46
N TYR A 227 -3.10 -20.74 -6.59
CA TYR A 227 -2.87 -19.97 -7.80
C TYR A 227 -1.50 -20.27 -8.38
N ALA A 228 -1.43 -20.46 -9.70
CA ALA A 228 -0.17 -20.72 -10.40
C ALA A 228 0.70 -19.45 -10.58
N SER A 229 0.07 -18.27 -10.57
CA SER A 229 0.72 -16.97 -10.70
C SER A 229 -0.19 -15.85 -10.17
N ILE A 230 0.35 -14.65 -10.01
CA ILE A 230 -0.43 -13.44 -9.70
C ILE A 230 -1.47 -13.17 -10.81
N ASP A 231 -1.12 -13.37 -12.08
CA ASP A 231 -2.08 -13.19 -13.19
C ASP A 231 -3.26 -14.16 -13.08
N ALA A 232 -3.02 -15.40 -12.65
CA ALA A 232 -4.07 -16.37 -12.41
C ALA A 232 -4.97 -15.97 -11.21
N ALA A 233 -4.37 -15.43 -10.15
CA ALA A 233 -5.11 -14.89 -9.01
C ALA A 233 -5.95 -13.66 -9.39
N GLU A 234 -5.42 -12.79 -10.27
CA GLU A 234 -6.13 -11.60 -10.76
C GLU A 234 -7.30 -11.98 -11.67
N ALA A 235 -7.09 -12.93 -12.58
CA ALA A 235 -8.16 -13.46 -13.42
C ALA A 235 -9.27 -14.11 -12.58
N ALA A 236 -8.91 -14.88 -11.54
CA ALA A 236 -9.87 -15.46 -10.61
C ALA A 236 -10.63 -14.37 -9.83
N PHE A 237 -9.94 -13.38 -9.27
CA PHE A 237 -10.57 -12.28 -8.56
C PHE A 237 -11.56 -11.49 -9.44
N LYS A 238 -11.16 -11.14 -10.67
CA LYS A 238 -12.04 -10.43 -11.61
C LYS A 238 -13.23 -11.26 -12.09
N ALA A 239 -13.11 -12.60 -12.08
CA ALA A 239 -14.23 -13.49 -12.36
C ALA A 239 -15.20 -13.59 -11.18
N GLU A 240 -14.70 -13.50 -9.94
CA GLU A 240 -15.49 -13.56 -8.72
C GLU A 240 -16.17 -12.22 -8.39
N TYR A 241 -15.48 -11.11 -8.63
CA TYR A 241 -15.91 -9.77 -8.24
C TYR A 241 -16.05 -8.85 -9.46
N THR A 242 -17.29 -8.53 -9.79
CA THR A 242 -17.66 -7.64 -10.91
C THR A 242 -18.25 -6.29 -10.45
N GLY A 243 -18.18 -6.02 -9.15
CA GLY A 243 -18.67 -4.79 -8.54
C GLY A 243 -17.68 -3.63 -8.64
N ASP A 244 -18.01 -2.53 -7.96
CA ASP A 244 -17.13 -1.38 -7.81
C ASP A 244 -15.90 -1.74 -6.97
N MET A 245 -14.72 -1.76 -7.60
CA MET A 245 -13.46 -2.06 -6.94
C MET A 245 -13.17 -1.12 -5.76
N TYR A 246 -13.69 0.12 -5.78
CA TYR A 246 -13.55 1.03 -4.65
C TYR A 246 -14.36 0.55 -3.43
N GLN A 247 -15.56 0.01 -3.67
CA GLN A 247 -16.34 -0.61 -2.60
C GLN A 247 -15.63 -1.83 -2.02
N HIS A 248 -15.00 -2.66 -2.87
CA HIS A 248 -14.16 -3.76 -2.39
C HIS A 248 -12.98 -3.25 -1.53
N TYR A 249 -12.33 -2.15 -1.93
CA TYR A 249 -11.29 -1.52 -1.11
C TYR A 249 -11.80 -1.08 0.25
N LEU A 250 -12.90 -0.32 0.29
CA LEU A 250 -13.45 0.20 1.53
C LEU A 250 -13.91 -0.91 2.49
N GLN A 251 -14.51 -1.98 1.97
CA GLN A 251 -15.09 -3.05 2.78
C GLN A 251 -14.08 -4.12 3.22
N ASP A 252 -13.08 -4.39 2.37
CA ASP A 252 -12.20 -5.55 2.54
C ASP A 252 -10.71 -5.20 2.41
N GLY A 253 -10.35 -4.50 1.32
CA GLY A 253 -8.95 -4.22 0.99
C GLY A 253 -8.22 -3.46 2.09
N SER A 254 -8.82 -2.38 2.60
CA SER A 254 -8.19 -1.56 3.63
C SER A 254 -7.98 -2.32 4.95
N ALA A 255 -8.87 -3.26 5.28
CA ALA A 255 -8.73 -4.09 6.49
C ALA A 255 -7.57 -5.09 6.36
N LYS A 256 -7.26 -5.51 5.13
CA LYS A 256 -6.12 -6.35 4.77
C LYS A 256 -4.84 -5.55 4.44
N ASP A 257 -4.85 -4.24 4.69
CA ASP A 257 -3.74 -3.32 4.34
C ASP A 257 -3.34 -3.38 2.86
N ILE A 258 -4.30 -3.65 1.98
CA ILE A 258 -4.09 -3.63 0.54
C ILE A 258 -4.17 -2.18 0.08
N ASN A 259 -3.09 -1.68 -0.53
CA ASN A 259 -3.02 -0.30 -0.98
C ASN A 259 -4.03 -0.01 -2.12
N PRO A 260 -4.70 1.16 -2.09
CA PRO A 260 -5.73 1.53 -3.07
C PRO A 260 -5.17 1.87 -4.46
N SER A 261 -3.88 2.19 -4.54
CA SER A 261 -3.12 2.47 -5.75
C SER A 261 -1.63 2.42 -5.44
N ASN A 262 -0.77 2.52 -6.46
CA ASN A 262 0.66 2.71 -6.25
C ASN A 262 0.98 4.07 -5.61
N SER A 263 0.21 5.10 -5.95
CA SER A 263 0.39 6.48 -5.49
C SER A 263 -0.05 6.73 -4.04
N PHE A 264 -0.47 5.70 -3.32
CA PHE A 264 -0.89 5.83 -1.93
C PHE A 264 -0.48 4.61 -1.12
N ASP A 265 0.49 4.82 -0.23
CA ASP A 265 0.92 3.81 0.72
C ASP A 265 0.24 4.03 2.08
N ALA A 266 -0.72 3.16 2.41
CA ALA A 266 -1.48 3.27 3.65
C ALA A 266 -0.60 3.12 4.89
N SER A 267 0.42 2.25 4.84
CA SER A 267 1.34 2.03 5.95
C SER A 267 2.25 3.23 6.14
N PHE A 268 2.80 3.78 5.05
CA PHE A 268 3.58 5.01 5.09
C PHE A 268 2.77 6.20 5.59
N TYR A 269 1.50 6.29 5.18
CA TYR A 269 0.59 7.31 5.68
C TYR A 269 0.37 7.21 7.19
N TYR A 270 0.11 6.02 7.74
CA TYR A 270 -0.06 5.84 9.20
C TYR A 270 1.22 6.23 9.96
N ALA A 271 2.39 5.87 9.45
CA ALA A 271 3.67 6.25 10.04
C ALA A 271 3.91 7.76 9.99
N SER A 272 3.65 8.40 8.85
CA SER A 272 3.74 9.85 8.67
C SER A 272 2.78 10.59 9.59
N LYS A 273 1.55 10.06 9.75
CA LYS A 273 0.56 10.63 10.66
C LYS A 273 0.99 10.50 12.11
N LEU A 274 1.60 9.39 12.54
CA LEU A 274 2.16 9.25 13.88
C LEU A 274 3.22 10.31 14.15
N VAL A 275 4.17 10.49 13.22
CA VAL A 275 5.24 11.49 13.35
C VAL A 275 4.65 12.90 13.51
N GLN A 276 3.64 13.23 12.72
CA GLN A 276 2.93 14.51 12.84
C GLN A 276 2.26 14.66 14.22
N LEU A 277 1.52 13.65 14.69
CA LEU A 277 0.84 13.67 15.98
C LEU A 277 1.81 13.79 17.17
N GLN A 278 3.00 13.21 17.06
CA GLN A 278 4.05 13.29 18.08
C GLN A 278 4.79 14.64 18.06
N ALA A 279 4.83 15.32 16.91
CA ALA A 279 5.46 16.63 16.76
C ALA A 279 4.52 17.80 17.14
N ASP A 280 3.22 17.63 16.97
CA ASP A 280 2.23 18.68 17.24
C ASP A 280 2.06 18.93 18.75
N ASN A 281 2.14 20.19 19.17
CA ASN A 281 2.04 20.57 20.58
C ASN A 281 0.71 20.22 21.25
N ALA A 282 -0.39 20.15 20.50
CA ALA A 282 -1.71 19.80 20.98
C ALA A 282 -1.84 18.29 21.25
N THR A 283 -1.17 17.44 20.46
CA THR A 283 -1.33 15.98 20.53
C THR A 283 -0.11 15.25 21.11
N LYS A 284 1.07 15.86 21.14
CA LYS A 284 2.33 15.19 21.55
C LYS A 284 2.27 14.50 22.91
N ALA A 285 1.54 15.06 23.89
CA ALA A 285 1.46 14.50 25.22
C ALA A 285 0.74 13.13 25.20
N GLU A 286 -0.34 13.03 24.43
CA GLU A 286 -1.11 11.80 24.27
C GLU A 286 -0.38 10.78 23.37
N TRP A 287 0.27 11.25 22.31
CA TRP A 287 0.83 10.39 21.26
C TRP A 287 2.30 10.00 21.46
N SER A 288 2.99 10.57 22.47
CA SER A 288 4.42 10.34 22.72
C SER A 288 4.84 8.88 22.90
N THR A 289 3.95 8.03 23.40
CA THR A 289 4.20 6.58 23.60
C THR A 289 3.35 5.70 22.69
N LYS A 290 2.65 6.29 21.72
CA LYS A 290 1.78 5.58 20.78
C LYS A 290 2.57 5.08 19.57
N THR A 291 2.01 4.08 18.93
CA THR A 291 2.56 3.34 17.80
C THR A 291 1.77 3.60 16.52
N VAL A 292 2.26 3.07 15.40
CA VAL A 292 1.56 3.12 14.11
C VAL A 292 0.23 2.36 14.19
N ASP A 293 0.21 1.24 14.91
CA ASP A 293 -1.02 0.46 15.16
C ASP A 293 -2.06 1.27 15.94
N ASP A 294 -1.63 2.10 16.90
CA ASP A 294 -2.54 3.00 17.61
C ASP A 294 -3.15 4.05 16.67
N VAL A 295 -2.40 4.57 15.69
CA VAL A 295 -2.93 5.47 14.65
C VAL A 295 -3.95 4.75 13.78
N LYS A 296 -3.60 3.56 13.28
CA LYS A 296 -4.51 2.72 12.47
C LYS A 296 -5.80 2.43 13.23
N ALA A 297 -5.69 2.02 14.50
CA ALA A 297 -6.84 1.75 15.37
C ALA A 297 -7.69 3.00 15.62
N ALA A 298 -7.08 4.17 15.79
CA ALA A 298 -7.81 5.43 15.98
C ALA A 298 -8.58 5.83 14.70
N ILE A 299 -7.97 5.72 13.52
CA ILE A 299 -8.62 6.01 12.24
C ILE A 299 -9.76 5.02 11.98
N LEU A 300 -9.50 3.73 12.19
CA LEU A 300 -10.50 2.68 12.06
C LEU A 300 -11.66 2.85 13.06
N GLY A 301 -11.36 3.26 14.29
CA GLY A 301 -12.37 3.55 15.32
C GLY A 301 -13.28 4.73 14.98
N ASN A 302 -12.86 5.61 14.07
CA ASN A 302 -13.69 6.66 13.47
C ASN A 302 -14.43 6.19 12.20
N GLY A 303 -14.35 4.89 11.88
CA GLY A 303 -15.01 4.30 10.72
C GLY A 303 -14.40 4.72 9.39
N MET A 304 -13.11 5.08 9.37
CA MET A 304 -12.38 5.52 8.17
C MET A 304 -11.32 4.51 7.75
N THR A 305 -10.96 4.52 6.47
CA THR A 305 -9.75 3.89 5.94
C THR A 305 -8.60 4.89 5.97
N ALA A 306 -7.35 4.44 5.76
CA ALA A 306 -6.21 5.33 5.55
C ALA A 306 -6.50 6.37 4.47
N LEU A 307 -6.98 5.92 3.31
CA LEU A 307 -7.29 6.77 2.17
C LEU A 307 -8.43 7.75 2.48
N SER A 308 -9.53 7.30 3.09
CA SER A 308 -10.63 8.23 3.38
C SER A 308 -10.27 9.26 4.45
N HIS A 309 -9.43 8.89 5.44
CA HIS A 309 -8.88 9.85 6.39
C HIS A 309 -7.93 10.84 5.72
N TYR A 310 -7.10 10.38 4.78
CA TYR A 310 -6.21 11.27 4.02
C TYR A 310 -6.98 12.27 3.16
N GLU A 311 -7.96 11.83 2.39
CA GLU A 311 -8.79 12.72 1.57
C GLU A 311 -9.52 13.75 2.43
N MET A 312 -9.99 13.35 3.62
CA MET A 312 -10.73 14.25 4.50
C MET A 312 -9.83 15.22 5.29
N TYR A 313 -8.66 14.77 5.74
CA TYR A 313 -7.81 15.52 6.66
C TYR A 313 -6.35 15.57 6.19
N GLY A 314 -5.75 14.40 5.96
CA GLY A 314 -4.30 14.26 5.72
C GLY A 314 -3.76 15.13 4.58
N LYS A 315 -4.53 15.28 3.50
CA LYS A 315 -4.18 16.12 2.34
C LYS A 315 -4.06 17.60 2.72
N THR A 316 -4.97 18.11 3.54
CA THR A 316 -4.93 19.51 4.03
C THR A 316 -3.87 19.71 5.10
N GLU A 317 -3.62 18.68 5.90
CA GLU A 317 -2.58 18.65 6.93
C GLU A 317 -1.16 18.50 6.36
N GLY A 318 -1.02 18.20 5.06
CA GLY A 318 0.27 17.97 4.41
C GLY A 318 0.99 16.72 4.89
N VAL A 319 0.24 15.69 5.30
CA VAL A 319 0.81 14.38 5.67
C VAL A 319 1.30 13.68 4.40
N ALA A 320 2.47 13.08 4.45
CA ALA A 320 3.03 12.36 3.31
C ALA A 320 2.31 11.01 3.09
N VAL A 321 2.18 10.61 1.82
CA VAL A 321 1.54 9.38 1.31
C VAL A 321 2.38 8.75 0.23
#